data_AF-A0A0U9HBJ8-F1
#
_entry.id   AF-A0A0U9HBJ8-F1
#
_cell.length_a   1.000
_cell.length_b   1.000
_cell.length_c   1.000
_cell.angle_alpha   90.00
_cell.angle_beta   90.00
_cell.angle_gamma   90.00
#
_symmetry.space_group_name_H-M   'P 1'
#
loop_
_entity.id
_entity.type
_entity.pdbx_description
1 polymer ?
#
loop_
_entity_poly.entity_id
_entity_poly.type
_entity_poly.pdbx_seq_one_letter_code
_entity_poly.pdbx_strand_id
1 'polypeptide(L)'
;MTTLILFSIVPVYNLNVGGAIIVGVVEEVGKLVIILYFIKKLNPKYILNGLLIGAAIGAGFAAFESAGYAFRFGTMNGTDFMLSVMFDRAWMSIGTHVSWAAITGAALVYVKKAEPLKGEHLTDAKFLKLFAVPVILHSVWDMPLYLFQVFNLMYIVLIIIAWIFIFMLIHAGLKQIVRLNVGQ
;
A
#
# COMPACT_ATOMS: atom_id res chain seq x y z
N MET A 1 -6.68 -4.54 -9.04
CA MET A 1 -8.11 -4.92 -9.26
C MET A 1 -8.91 -3.69 -9.66
N THR A 2 -8.79 -2.59 -8.89
CA THR A 2 -9.17 -1.26 -9.36
C THR A 2 -8.42 -0.88 -10.62
N THR A 3 -7.12 -1.07 -10.74
CA THR A 3 -6.39 -0.97 -12.04
C THR A 3 -7.10 -1.63 -13.22
N LEU A 4 -7.40 -2.94 -13.15
CA LEU A 4 -8.05 -3.67 -14.26
C LEU A 4 -9.51 -3.26 -14.51
N ILE A 5 -10.28 -2.91 -13.48
CA ILE A 5 -11.68 -2.43 -13.60
C ILE A 5 -11.74 -0.95 -14.01
N LEU A 6 -10.78 -0.14 -13.56
CA LEU A 6 -10.65 1.27 -13.89
C LEU A 6 -10.14 1.42 -15.32
N PHE A 7 -9.28 0.51 -15.82
CA PHE A 7 -8.94 0.43 -17.24
C PHE A 7 -10.07 -0.08 -18.12
N SER A 8 -11.07 -0.79 -17.58
CA SER A 8 -12.26 -1.19 -18.35
C SER A 8 -13.36 -0.13 -18.40
N ILE A 9 -13.35 0.84 -17.47
CA ILE A 9 -14.34 1.93 -17.39
C ILE A 9 -13.76 3.28 -17.88
N VAL A 10 -12.48 3.54 -17.61
CA VAL A 10 -11.72 4.71 -18.07
C VAL A 10 -10.69 4.21 -19.08
N PRO A 11 -10.83 4.54 -20.37
CA PRO A 11 -9.90 4.09 -21.40
C PRO A 11 -8.58 4.86 -21.27
N VAL A 12 -7.74 4.47 -20.32
CA VAL A 12 -6.35 4.93 -20.22
C VAL A 12 -5.53 4.07 -21.18
N TYR A 13 -5.58 4.38 -22.48
CA TYR A 13 -4.86 3.64 -23.52
C TYR A 13 -3.34 3.67 -23.34
N ASN A 14 -2.81 4.64 -22.58
CA ASN A 14 -1.45 4.69 -22.06
C ASN A 14 -1.46 5.36 -20.68
N LEU A 15 -0.89 4.72 -19.65
CA LEU A 15 -0.69 5.34 -18.35
C LEU A 15 0.26 6.53 -18.51
N ASN A 16 -0.29 7.73 -18.59
CA ASN A 16 0.49 8.96 -18.48
C ASN A 16 0.67 9.31 -17.00
N VAL A 17 1.47 10.34 -16.71
CA VAL A 17 1.77 10.77 -15.33
C VAL A 17 0.49 11.06 -14.53
N GLY A 18 -0.50 11.71 -15.16
CA GLY A 18 -1.79 12.00 -14.52
C GLY A 18 -2.60 10.74 -14.21
N GLY A 19 -2.61 9.78 -15.14
CA GLY A 19 -3.27 8.49 -14.98
C GLY A 19 -2.66 7.68 -13.83
N ALA A 20 -1.33 7.64 -13.73
CA ALA A 20 -0.63 6.96 -12.64
C ALA A 20 -0.95 7.57 -11.27
N ILE A 21 -1.05 8.90 -11.18
CA ILE A 21 -1.46 9.60 -9.95
C ILE A 21 -2.90 9.24 -9.57
N ILE A 22 -3.83 9.27 -10.54
CA ILE A 22 -5.24 8.92 -10.29
C ILE A 22 -5.36 7.48 -9.80
N VAL A 23 -4.68 6.55 -10.46
CA VAL A 23 -4.65 5.14 -10.04
C VAL A 23 -4.13 5.02 -8.61
N GLY A 24 -2.96 5.59 -8.31
CA GLY A 24 -2.37 5.54 -6.97
C GLY A 24 -3.30 6.11 -5.89
N VAL A 25 -3.93 7.27 -6.14
CA VAL A 25 -4.89 7.86 -5.20
C VAL A 25 -6.10 6.97 -4.99
N VAL A 26 -6.75 6.51 -6.05
CA VAL A 26 -7.98 5.72 -5.97
C VAL A 26 -7.72 4.37 -5.29
N GLU A 27 -6.64 3.70 -5.68
CA GLU A 27 -6.22 2.40 -5.13
C GLU A 27 -5.89 2.49 -3.64
N GLU A 28 -5.16 3.50 -3.19
CA GLU A 28 -4.78 3.65 -1.79
C GLU A 28 -5.95 4.14 -0.91
N VAL A 29 -6.83 4.99 -1.44
CA VAL A 29 -8.09 5.35 -0.75
C VAL A 29 -9.00 4.12 -0.61
N GLY A 30 -9.09 3.27 -1.62
CA GLY A 30 -9.84 2.02 -1.54
C GLY A 30 -9.34 1.09 -0.43
N LYS A 31 -8.01 0.95 -0.30
CA LYS A 31 -7.39 0.21 0.81
C LYS A 31 -7.69 0.86 2.16
N LEU A 32 -7.57 2.20 2.24
CA LEU A 32 -7.86 2.95 3.45
C LEU A 32 -9.29 2.69 3.95
N VAL A 33 -10.30 2.63 3.08
CA VAL A 33 -11.69 2.33 3.47
C VAL A 33 -11.80 0.98 4.20
N ILE A 34 -11.15 -0.06 3.69
CA ILE A 34 -11.17 -1.39 4.32
C ILE A 34 -10.37 -1.37 5.63
N ILE A 35 -9.22 -0.67 5.65
CA ILE A 35 -8.42 -0.46 6.87
C ILE A 35 -9.25 0.25 7.94
N LEU A 36 -10.02 1.28 7.58
CA LEU A 36 -10.90 2.02 8.49
C LEU A 36 -11.95 1.11 9.10
N TYR A 37 -12.58 0.25 8.28
CA TYR A 37 -13.55 -0.71 8.77
C TYR A 37 -12.95 -1.64 9.84
N PHE A 38 -11.80 -2.26 9.56
CA PHE A 38 -11.17 -3.17 10.52
C PHE A 38 -10.61 -2.47 11.75
N ILE A 39 -10.01 -1.29 11.61
CA ILE A 39 -9.52 -0.51 12.76
C ILE A 39 -10.69 -0.03 13.63
N LYS A 40 -11.82 0.36 13.04
CA LYS A 40 -13.02 0.72 13.79
C LYS A 40 -13.59 -0.50 14.53
N LYS A 41 -13.67 -1.65 13.87
CA LYS A 41 -14.24 -2.88 14.43
C LYS A 41 -13.38 -3.50 15.53
N LEU A 42 -12.08 -3.58 15.32
CA LEU A 42 -11.13 -4.22 16.25
C LEU A 42 -10.61 -3.27 17.32
N ASN A 43 -10.75 -1.97 17.10
CA ASN A 43 -10.29 -0.90 17.99
C ASN A 43 -8.85 -1.09 18.53
N PRO A 44 -7.85 -1.36 17.67
CA PRO A 44 -6.49 -1.62 18.10
C PRO A 44 -5.87 -0.38 18.78
N LYS A 45 -5.04 -0.61 19.80
CA LYS A 45 -4.37 0.45 20.58
C LYS A 45 -2.90 0.66 20.21
N TYR A 46 -2.28 -0.35 19.59
CA TYR A 46 -0.85 -0.39 19.31
C TYR A 46 -0.55 -0.19 17.83
N ILE A 47 0.47 0.61 17.53
CA ILE A 47 0.90 0.91 16.16
C ILE A 47 1.18 -0.39 15.38
N LEU A 48 1.81 -1.38 16.02
CA LEU A 48 2.10 -2.68 15.41
C LEU A 48 0.84 -3.45 15.00
N ASN A 49 -0.27 -3.29 15.74
CA ASN A 49 -1.55 -3.89 15.34
C ASN A 49 -2.11 -3.21 14.09
N GLY A 50 -1.98 -1.88 14.00
CA GLY A 50 -2.34 -1.14 12.80
C GLY A 50 -1.51 -1.56 11.59
N LEU A 51 -0.21 -1.74 11.81
CA LEU A 51 0.74 -2.23 10.81
C LEU A 51 0.32 -3.61 10.29
N LEU A 52 -0.01 -4.54 11.19
CA LEU A 52 -0.44 -5.90 10.84
C LEU A 52 -1.77 -5.92 10.08
N ILE A 53 -2.77 -5.15 10.54
CA ILE A 53 -4.07 -5.03 9.86
C ILE A 53 -3.87 -4.48 8.44
N GLY A 54 -3.07 -3.41 8.31
CA GLY A 54 -2.72 -2.83 7.02
C GLY A 54 -2.03 -3.84 6.11
N ALA A 55 -1.01 -4.54 6.61
CA ALA A 55 -0.28 -5.56 5.85
C ALA A 55 -1.20 -6.68 5.34
N ALA A 56 -2.11 -7.18 6.18
CA ALA A 56 -3.06 -8.22 5.79
C ALA A 56 -4.01 -7.77 4.67
N ILE A 57 -4.51 -6.54 4.75
CA ILE A 57 -5.35 -5.96 3.70
C ILE A 57 -4.55 -5.76 2.42
N GLY A 58 -3.33 -5.20 2.52
CA GLY A 58 -2.43 -5.03 1.39
C GLY A 58 -2.08 -6.35 0.69
N ALA A 59 -1.90 -7.43 1.45
CA ALA A 59 -1.68 -8.77 0.92
C ALA A 59 -2.89 -9.28 0.12
N GLY A 60 -4.12 -9.05 0.62
CA GLY A 60 -5.34 -9.33 -0.13
C GLY A 60 -5.39 -8.59 -1.47
N PHE A 61 -5.11 -7.28 -1.47
CA PHE A 61 -5.04 -6.49 -2.71
C PHE A 61 -3.97 -7.00 -3.67
N ALA A 62 -2.77 -7.32 -3.17
CA ALA A 62 -1.69 -7.89 -3.99
C ALA A 62 -2.10 -9.21 -4.63
N ALA A 63 -2.79 -10.09 -3.89
CA ALA A 63 -3.26 -11.38 -4.38
C ALA A 63 -4.32 -11.21 -5.49
N PHE A 64 -5.35 -10.39 -5.25
CA PHE A 64 -6.40 -10.14 -6.25
C PHE A 64 -5.86 -9.46 -7.51
N GLU A 65 -4.95 -8.49 -7.36
CA GLU A 65 -4.32 -7.86 -8.51
C GLU A 65 -3.47 -8.86 -9.30
N SER A 66 -2.61 -9.62 -8.62
CA SER A 66 -1.75 -10.61 -9.29
C SER A 66 -2.55 -11.70 -9.99
N ALA A 67 -3.67 -12.15 -9.40
CA ALA A 67 -4.58 -13.08 -10.06
C ALA A 67 -5.23 -12.49 -11.32
N GLY A 68 -5.62 -11.21 -11.29
CA GLY A 68 -6.17 -10.52 -12.45
C GLY A 68 -5.16 -10.36 -13.58
N TYR A 69 -3.89 -10.03 -13.25
CA TYR A 69 -2.80 -9.99 -14.21
C TYR A 69 -2.52 -11.38 -14.81
N ALA A 70 -2.39 -12.40 -13.97
CA ALA A 70 -2.17 -13.78 -14.42
C ALA A 70 -3.29 -14.25 -15.36
N PHE A 71 -4.56 -14.00 -15.00
CA PHE A 71 -5.70 -14.34 -15.85
C PHE A 71 -5.68 -13.61 -17.19
N ARG A 72 -5.46 -12.29 -17.19
CA ARG A 72 -5.43 -11.49 -18.42
C ARG A 72 -4.30 -11.93 -19.37
N PHE A 73 -3.08 -12.02 -18.86
CA PHE A 73 -1.92 -12.39 -19.69
C PHE A 73 -1.95 -13.87 -20.08
N GLY A 74 -2.44 -14.75 -19.20
CA GLY A 74 -2.62 -16.16 -19.52
C GLY A 74 -3.66 -16.40 -20.62
N THR A 75 -4.78 -15.69 -20.58
CA THR A 75 -5.83 -15.81 -21.61
C THR A 75 -5.45 -15.17 -22.94
N MET A 76 -4.72 -14.05 -22.92
CA MET A 76 -4.35 -13.32 -24.14
C MET A 76 -3.08 -13.85 -24.81
N ASN A 77 -2.11 -14.35 -24.03
CA ASN A 77 -0.75 -14.64 -24.50
C ASN A 77 -0.24 -16.05 -24.15
N GLY A 78 -1.00 -16.83 -23.37
CA GLY A 78 -0.63 -18.20 -23.00
C GLY A 78 0.13 -18.31 -21.67
N THR A 79 0.41 -19.55 -21.27
CA THR A 79 0.92 -19.91 -19.93
C THR A 79 2.30 -19.33 -19.62
N ASP A 80 3.20 -19.23 -20.61
CA ASP A 80 4.56 -18.70 -20.39
C ASP A 80 4.53 -17.21 -19.97
N PHE A 81 3.69 -16.41 -20.62
CA PHE A 81 3.48 -15.00 -20.26
C PHE A 81 2.76 -14.83 -18.93
N MET A 82 1.84 -15.74 -18.59
CA MET A 82 1.24 -15.75 -17.25
C MET A 82 2.32 -15.96 -16.18
N LEU A 83 3.20 -16.95 -16.38
CA LEU A 83 4.25 -17.25 -15.42
C LEU A 83 5.26 -16.11 -15.28
N SER A 84 5.69 -15.49 -16.39
CA SER A 84 6.63 -14.36 -16.32
C SER A 84 6.06 -13.19 -15.52
N VAL A 85 4.80 -12.80 -15.79
CA VAL A 85 4.12 -11.75 -15.05
C VAL A 85 3.96 -12.11 -13.56
N MET A 86 3.64 -13.36 -13.24
CA MET A 86 3.57 -13.81 -11.85
C MET A 86 4.91 -13.71 -11.12
N PHE A 87 6.03 -14.04 -11.79
CA PHE A 87 7.37 -13.87 -11.21
C PHE A 87 7.69 -12.40 -10.94
N ASP A 88 7.42 -11.51 -11.89
CA ASP A 88 7.62 -10.07 -11.72
C ASP A 88 6.81 -9.55 -10.54
N ARG A 89 5.53 -9.94 -10.47
CA ARG A 89 4.62 -9.56 -9.37
C ARG A 89 5.09 -10.08 -8.02
N ALA A 90 5.61 -11.31 -7.97
CA ALA A 90 6.12 -11.93 -6.74
C ALA A 90 7.32 -11.17 -6.18
N TRP A 91 8.32 -10.86 -7.01
CA TRP A 91 9.49 -10.09 -6.57
C TRP A 91 9.10 -8.65 -6.15
N MET A 92 8.26 -7.98 -6.94
CA MET A 92 7.81 -6.60 -6.66
C MET A 92 6.93 -6.50 -5.40
N SER A 93 6.30 -7.60 -4.98
CA SER A 93 5.44 -7.63 -3.78
C SER A 93 6.19 -7.24 -2.49
N ILE A 94 7.52 -7.33 -2.47
CA ILE A 94 8.39 -7.05 -1.31
C ILE A 94 8.21 -5.61 -0.79
N GLY A 95 7.90 -4.64 -1.66
CA GLY A 95 7.79 -3.23 -1.25
C GLY A 95 6.58 -2.47 -1.78
N THR A 96 5.56 -3.18 -2.27
CA THR A 96 4.35 -2.57 -2.85
C THR A 96 3.15 -2.67 -1.90
N HIS A 97 2.00 -3.19 -2.34
CA HIS A 97 0.70 -3.08 -1.65
C HIS A 97 0.73 -3.46 -0.17
N VAL A 98 1.46 -4.52 0.19
CA VAL A 98 1.58 -4.97 1.60
C VAL A 98 2.21 -3.87 2.45
N SER A 99 3.36 -3.36 2.02
CA SER A 99 4.10 -2.31 2.73
C SER A 99 3.34 -0.99 2.75
N TRP A 100 2.72 -0.60 1.63
CA TRP A 100 1.93 0.64 1.52
C TRP A 100 0.70 0.64 2.43
N ALA A 101 -0.04 -0.47 2.45
CA ALA A 101 -1.20 -0.62 3.32
C ALA A 101 -0.79 -0.72 4.79
N ALA A 102 0.33 -1.39 5.10
CA ALA A 102 0.90 -1.45 6.45
C ALA A 102 1.27 -0.07 7.00
N ILE A 103 1.89 0.79 6.17
CA ILE A 103 2.18 2.19 6.52
C ILE A 103 0.87 2.93 6.85
N THR A 104 -0.15 2.79 6.00
CA THR A 104 -1.47 3.43 6.20
C THR A 104 -2.14 2.98 7.51
N GLY A 105 -2.18 1.67 7.76
CA GLY A 105 -2.78 1.11 8.97
C GLY A 105 -2.04 1.52 10.24
N ALA A 106 -0.71 1.49 10.22
CA ALA A 106 0.13 1.95 11.32
C ALA A 106 -0.04 3.45 11.60
N ALA A 107 -0.08 4.28 10.54
CA ALA A 107 -0.28 5.72 10.63
C ALA A 107 -1.62 6.07 11.27
N LEU A 108 -2.68 5.35 10.91
CA LEU A 108 -4.00 5.59 11.47
C LEU A 108 -4.05 5.24 12.96
N VAL A 109 -3.48 4.10 13.35
CA VAL A 109 -3.40 3.73 14.78
C VAL A 109 -2.46 4.65 15.56
N TYR A 110 -1.41 5.16 14.93
CA TYR A 110 -0.49 6.14 15.52
C TYR A 110 -1.21 7.43 15.95
N VAL A 111 -2.12 7.97 15.14
CA VAL A 111 -2.89 9.16 15.51
C VAL A 111 -4.07 8.85 16.42
N LYS A 112 -4.77 7.73 16.17
CA LYS A 112 -5.92 7.26 16.95
C LYS A 112 -5.54 6.89 18.39
N LYS A 113 -4.35 6.31 18.59
CA LYS A 113 -3.89 5.74 19.87
C LYS A 113 -4.94 4.78 20.47
N ALA A 114 -5.22 4.91 21.77
CA ALA A 114 -6.19 4.11 22.49
C ALA A 114 -7.65 4.57 22.31
N GLU A 115 -7.90 5.72 21.66
CA GLU A 115 -9.26 6.24 21.47
C GLU A 115 -10.02 5.46 20.39
N PRO A 116 -11.37 5.43 20.45
CA PRO A 116 -12.18 4.99 19.33
C PRO A 116 -11.88 5.80 18.06
N LEU A 117 -11.99 5.19 16.89
CA LEU A 117 -11.76 5.89 15.62
C LEU A 117 -12.82 6.98 15.40
N LYS A 118 -12.39 8.23 15.28
CA LYS A 118 -13.20 9.42 14.96
C LYS A 118 -12.80 10.01 13.61
N GLY A 119 -13.67 10.83 13.02
CA GLY A 119 -13.39 11.51 11.75
C GLY A 119 -12.19 12.45 11.82
N GLU A 120 -11.97 13.09 12.98
CA GLU A 120 -10.84 13.99 13.23
C GLU A 120 -9.47 13.34 12.98
N HIS A 121 -9.35 12.03 13.20
CA HIS A 121 -8.11 11.30 12.95
C HIS A 121 -7.76 11.22 11.46
N LEU A 122 -8.75 11.31 10.56
CA LEU A 122 -8.54 11.29 9.11
C LEU A 122 -8.09 12.64 8.57
N THR A 123 -8.43 13.72 9.29
CA THR A 123 -7.98 15.07 8.98
C THR A 123 -6.72 15.47 9.75
N ASP A 124 -6.20 14.59 10.63
CA ASP A 124 -4.98 14.85 11.38
C ASP A 124 -3.79 14.99 10.43
N ALA A 125 -3.04 16.09 10.56
CA ALA A 125 -1.93 16.41 9.66
C ALA A 125 -0.82 15.34 9.67
N LYS A 126 -0.61 14.62 10.78
CA LYS A 126 0.38 13.53 10.88
C LYS A 126 -0.11 12.31 10.12
N PHE A 127 -1.39 11.98 10.22
CA PHE A 127 -1.99 10.91 9.43
C PHE A 127 -1.90 11.23 7.94
N LEU A 128 -2.33 12.43 7.52
CA LEU A 128 -2.29 12.84 6.11
C LEU A 128 -0.87 12.80 5.53
N LYS A 129 0.14 13.24 6.28
CA LYS A 129 1.55 13.16 5.85
C LYS A 129 2.02 11.71 5.66
N LEU A 130 1.66 10.81 6.58
CA LEU A 130 2.04 9.40 6.47
C LEU A 130 1.23 8.66 5.41
N PHE A 131 -0.03 9.02 5.19
CA PHE A 131 -0.88 8.46 4.14
C PHE A 131 -0.48 8.96 2.74
N ALA A 132 0.09 10.16 2.63
CA ALA A 132 0.64 10.64 1.37
C ALA A 132 1.80 9.78 0.85
N VAL A 133 2.56 9.14 1.74
CA VAL A 133 3.70 8.27 1.37
C VAL A 133 3.28 7.12 0.44
N PRO A 134 2.37 6.20 0.83
CA PRO A 134 1.95 5.12 -0.06
C PRO A 134 1.29 5.64 -1.33
N VAL A 135 0.52 6.74 -1.28
CA VAL A 135 -0.09 7.36 -2.47
C VAL A 135 0.98 7.81 -3.47
N ILE A 136 2.02 8.50 -2.99
CA ILE A 136 3.13 8.97 -3.84
C ILE A 136 3.93 7.79 -4.36
N LEU A 137 4.28 6.82 -3.51
CA LEU A 137 5.04 5.63 -3.92
C LEU A 137 4.29 4.85 -5.00
N HIS A 138 2.98 4.63 -4.83
CA HIS A 138 2.15 3.95 -5.81
C HIS A 138 2.06 4.76 -7.10
N SER A 139 1.80 6.06 -7.01
CA SER A 139 1.74 6.92 -8.19
C SER A 139 3.03 6.86 -8.99
N VAL A 140 4.19 6.96 -8.35
CA VAL A 140 5.51 6.89 -9.01
C VAL A 140 5.80 5.49 -9.53
N TRP A 141 5.35 4.44 -8.84
CA TRP A 141 5.47 3.05 -9.30
C TRP A 141 4.82 2.84 -10.67
N ASP A 142 3.65 3.45 -10.89
CA ASP A 142 2.87 3.34 -12.12
C ASP A 142 3.24 4.38 -13.19
N MET A 143 4.14 5.33 -12.89
CA MET A 143 4.52 6.37 -13.85
C MET A 143 5.40 5.80 -14.98
N PRO A 144 5.21 6.25 -16.23
CA PRO A 144 6.03 5.85 -17.37
C PRO A 144 7.39 6.59 -17.37
N LEU A 145 8.20 6.41 -16.31
CA LEU A 145 9.52 7.04 -16.18
C LEU A 145 10.60 6.19 -16.88
N TYR A 146 10.57 6.19 -18.21
CA TYR A 146 11.43 5.33 -19.04
C TYR A 146 12.94 5.44 -18.76
N LEU A 147 13.44 6.62 -18.35
CA LEU A 147 14.84 6.85 -17.99
C LEU A 147 15.29 6.08 -16.72
N PHE A 148 14.39 5.81 -15.78
CA PHE A 148 14.69 5.15 -14.50
C PHE A 148 14.25 3.69 -14.44
N GLN A 149 13.55 3.20 -15.47
CA GLN A 149 13.14 1.79 -15.61
C GLN A 149 14.29 0.90 -16.11
N VAL A 150 15.40 1.49 -16.56
CA VAL A 150 16.62 0.78 -16.92
C VAL A 150 17.15 0.05 -15.66
N PHE A 151 17.28 -1.28 -15.73
CA PHE A 151 17.70 -2.17 -14.64
C PHE A 151 16.82 -2.20 -13.38
N ASN A 152 15.52 -1.88 -13.47
CA ASN A 152 14.60 -1.89 -12.31
C ASN A 152 15.01 -0.95 -11.16
N LEU A 153 15.91 0.02 -11.40
CA LEU A 153 16.46 0.90 -10.37
C LEU A 153 15.37 1.70 -9.66
N MET A 154 14.40 2.22 -10.40
CA MET A 154 13.24 2.91 -9.83
C MET A 154 12.53 2.06 -8.78
N TYR A 155 12.19 0.80 -9.13
CA TYR A 155 11.48 -0.10 -8.22
C TYR A 155 12.30 -0.39 -6.96
N ILE A 156 13.61 -0.61 -7.08
CA ILE A 156 14.49 -0.85 -5.94
C ILE A 156 14.49 0.36 -5.00
N VAL A 157 14.60 1.58 -5.54
CA VAL A 157 14.58 2.81 -4.73
C VAL A 157 13.24 2.98 -4.01
N LEU A 158 12.11 2.76 -4.69
CA LEU A 158 10.78 2.85 -4.07
C LEU A 158 10.58 1.80 -2.97
N ILE A 159 11.07 0.58 -3.18
CA ILE A 159 11.06 -0.49 -2.16
C ILE A 159 11.87 -0.05 -0.94
N ILE A 160 13.09 0.45 -1.13
CA ILE A 160 13.93 0.94 -0.03
C ILE A 160 13.21 2.04 0.76
N ILE A 161 12.59 3.01 0.08
CA ILE A 161 11.84 4.08 0.73
C ILE A 161 10.68 3.49 1.55
N ALA A 162 9.89 2.59 0.98
CA ALA A 162 8.80 1.93 1.70
C ALA A 162 9.30 1.23 2.98
N TRP A 163 10.41 0.49 2.89
CA TRP A 163 10.99 -0.22 4.03
C TRP A 163 11.56 0.71 5.10
N ILE A 164 12.11 1.86 4.74
CA ILE A 164 12.51 2.89 5.71
C ILE A 164 11.30 3.31 6.56
N PHE A 165 10.14 3.58 5.94
CA PHE A 165 8.91 3.89 6.67
C PHE A 165 8.41 2.74 7.53
N ILE A 166 8.46 1.50 7.03
CA ILE A 166 8.12 0.30 7.82
C ILE A 166 9.00 0.21 9.07
N PHE A 167 10.32 0.32 8.93
CA PHE A 167 11.23 0.24 10.08
C PHE A 167 11.03 1.39 11.06
N MET A 168 10.77 2.60 10.60
CA MET A 168 10.43 3.73 11.47
C MET A 168 9.16 3.46 12.29
N LEU A 169 8.12 2.89 11.66
CA LEU A 169 6.86 2.58 12.31
C LEU A 169 6.96 1.38 13.25
N ILE A 170 7.75 0.36 12.90
CA ILE A 170 8.09 -0.75 13.81
C ILE A 170 8.81 -0.21 15.04
N HIS A 171 9.84 0.62 14.84
CA HIS A 171 10.57 1.22 15.95
C HIS A 171 9.66 2.07 16.85
N ALA A 172 8.77 2.89 16.26
CA ALA A 172 7.78 3.65 17.00
C ALA A 172 6.82 2.75 17.80
N GLY A 173 6.36 1.66 17.21
CA GLY A 173 5.50 0.66 17.86
C GLY A 173 6.19 -0.08 18.99
N LEU A 174 7.44 -0.49 18.82
CA LEU A 174 8.23 -1.13 19.88
C LEU A 174 8.46 -0.15 21.05
N LYS A 175 8.82 1.11 20.75
CA LYS A 175 8.99 2.16 21.77
C LYS A 175 7.68 2.46 22.51
N GLN A 176 6.54 2.36 21.84
CA GLN A 176 5.22 2.48 22.47
C GLN A 176 5.02 1.39 23.54
N ILE A 177 5.36 0.14 23.23
CA ILE A 177 5.21 -1.00 24.15
C ILE A 177 6.17 -0.87 25.35
N VAL A 178 7.44 -0.57 25.10
CA VAL A 178 8.45 -0.43 26.19
C VAL A 178 8.04 0.64 27.19
N ARG A 179 7.53 1.79 26.73
CA ARG A 179 7.08 2.87 27.62
C ARG A 179 5.90 2.47 28.51
N LEU A 180 5.02 1.58 28.04
CA LEU A 180 3.90 1.09 28.84
C LEU A 180 4.37 0.12 29.91
N ASN A 181 5.40 -0.69 29.63
CA ASN A 181 5.95 -1.64 30.59
C ASN A 181 6.81 -0.96 31.68
N VAL A 182 7.43 0.19 31.39
CA VAL A 182 8.24 0.96 32.36
C VAL A 182 7.38 1.90 33.23
N GLY A 183 6.16 2.21 32.80
CA GLY A 183 5.20 3.03 33.55
C GLY A 183 4.25 2.23 34.46
N GLN A 184 4.46 0.93 34.58
CA GLN A 184 3.83 0.03 35.56
C GLN A 184 4.82 -0.25 36.68
#